data_AF-K8EIC8-F1
#
_entry.id   AF-K8EIC8-F1
#
_cell.length_a   1.000
_cell.length_b   1.000
_cell.length_c   1.000
_cell.angle_alpha   90.00
_cell.angle_beta   90.00
_cell.angle_gamma   90.00
#
_symmetry.space_group_name_H-M   'P 1'
#
loop_
_entity.id
_entity.type
_entity.pdbx_description
1 polymer ?
#
loop_
_entity_poly.entity_id
_entity_poly.type
_entity_poly.pdbx_seq_one_letter_code
_entity_poly.pdbx_strand_id
1 'polypeptide(L)'
;MANELMDKQVVYEVNGEEVKLSGNMIRNYLVSGDEPVSDQEVVLFLNLCKFQKLNPFLKEAFLVKFKGRPAQIIVSKEAFMKRAEANPQYNGFEAGIIVERNNELIDLPGAIMLTGDAIKGGWAKVFRKDREYPILVKISFKEFSKGQSTWNQMPLTMIRKTALVNALREAFPDNLGAMYTEEEQQVPTELPQEVIVQQEIEENSNQIEVDIEVEPEVNPRKDVSEVEQSQLFDEVNPPIEPAF
;
A
#
# COMPACT_ATOMS: atom_id res chain seq x y z
N MET A 1 18.44 16.84 -3.12
CA MET A 1 17.79 16.53 -1.83
C MET A 1 17.65 15.02 -1.58
N ALA A 2 17.05 14.22 -2.49
CA ALA A 2 16.94 12.77 -2.28
C ALA A 2 18.31 12.08 -2.15
N ASN A 3 19.25 12.35 -3.06
CA ASN A 3 20.60 11.76 -3.02
C ASN A 3 21.41 12.11 -1.76
N GLU A 4 21.20 13.29 -1.16
CA GLU A 4 21.91 13.65 0.07
C GLU A 4 21.46 12.84 1.29
N LEU A 5 20.17 12.48 1.36
CA LEU A 5 19.60 11.69 2.45
C LEU A 5 19.91 10.19 2.34
N MET A 6 20.37 9.73 1.17
CA MET A 6 20.85 8.36 0.98
C MET A 6 22.18 8.13 1.72
N ASP A 7 23.10 9.08 1.61
CA ASP A 7 24.44 8.97 2.19
C ASP A 7 24.55 9.62 3.57
N LYS A 8 23.88 10.75 3.80
CA LYS A 8 23.97 11.49 5.06
C LYS A 8 23.12 10.86 6.14
N GLN A 9 23.73 10.62 7.31
CA GLN A 9 23.00 10.16 8.48
C GLN A 9 22.10 11.27 9.02
N VAL A 10 20.82 10.93 9.17
CA VAL A 10 19.84 11.69 9.92
C VAL A 10 19.85 11.17 11.35
N VAL A 11 20.02 12.09 12.29
CA VAL A 11 20.02 11.79 13.73
C VAL A 11 18.71 12.28 14.33
N TYR A 12 18.05 11.42 15.09
CA TYR A 12 16.83 11.76 15.83
C TYR A 12 16.71 10.91 17.09
N GLU A 13 16.09 11.46 18.12
CA GLU A 13 15.86 10.75 19.37
C GLU A 13 14.54 9.99 19.35
N VAL A 14 14.53 8.76 19.86
CA VAL A 14 13.35 7.91 20.11
C VAL A 14 13.41 7.41 21.54
N ASN A 15 12.43 7.78 22.37
CA ASN A 15 12.35 7.38 23.79
C ASN A 15 13.64 7.63 24.60
N GLY A 16 14.34 8.74 24.36
CA GLY A 16 15.60 9.07 25.04
C GLY A 16 16.86 8.42 24.44
N GLU A 17 16.72 7.58 23.40
CA GLU A 17 17.86 6.99 22.69
C GLU A 17 18.09 7.66 21.34
N GLU A 18 19.36 7.90 21.01
CA GLU A 18 19.77 8.46 19.73
C GLU A 18 19.72 7.41 18.63
N VAL A 19 18.94 7.66 17.58
CA VAL A 19 18.86 6.84 16.37
C VAL A 19 19.56 7.56 15.23
N LYS A 20 20.50 6.86 14.59
CA LYS A 20 21.22 7.33 13.38
C LYS A 20 20.80 6.49 12.20
N LEU A 21 20.23 7.12 11.18
CA LEU A 21 19.69 6.43 10.03
C LEU A 21 20.02 7.17 8.73
N SER A 22 20.48 6.45 7.71
CA SER A 22 20.64 6.95 6.35
C SER A 22 19.84 6.10 5.37
N GLY A 23 19.57 6.62 4.18
CA GLY A 23 18.85 5.86 3.16
C GLY A 23 19.57 4.56 2.76
N ASN A 24 20.90 4.57 2.65
CA ASN A 24 21.67 3.35 2.34
C ASN A 24 21.55 2.29 3.43
N MET A 25 21.51 2.71 4.71
CA MET A 25 21.33 1.77 5.82
C MET A 25 19.93 1.14 5.78
N ILE A 26 18.91 1.92 5.44
CA ILE A 26 17.55 1.40 5.23
C ILE A 26 17.57 0.38 4.10
N ARG A 27 18.06 0.78 2.92
CA ARG A 27 18.13 -0.06 1.71
C ARG A 27 18.81 -1.40 1.96
N ASN A 28 19.93 -1.40 2.69
CA ASN A 28 20.76 -2.58 2.83
C ASN A 28 20.33 -3.50 3.97
N TYR A 29 19.65 -2.99 5.01
CA TYR A 29 19.43 -3.75 6.24
C TYR A 29 17.97 -3.75 6.76
N LEU A 30 17.12 -2.83 6.30
CA LEU A 30 15.79 -2.59 6.88
C LEU A 30 14.67 -2.69 5.85
N VAL A 31 14.99 -3.09 4.62
CA VAL A 31 14.03 -3.44 3.58
C VAL A 31 13.73 -4.93 3.64
N SER A 32 12.46 -5.29 3.47
CA SER A 32 12.02 -6.68 3.32
C SER A 32 11.17 -6.82 2.06
N GLY A 33 11.13 -8.03 1.47
CA GLY A 33 10.36 -8.30 0.26
C GLY A 33 11.21 -8.73 -0.93
N ASP A 34 10.57 -8.86 -2.09
CA ASP A 34 11.12 -9.54 -3.26
C ASP A 34 11.76 -8.58 -4.28
N GLU A 35 11.52 -7.27 -4.13
CA GLU A 35 11.91 -6.24 -5.10
C GLU A 35 12.72 -5.11 -4.46
N PRO A 36 13.63 -4.45 -5.21
CA PRO A 36 14.37 -3.30 -4.72
C PRO A 36 13.46 -2.06 -4.58
N VAL A 37 13.69 -1.31 -3.49
CA VAL A 37 13.01 -0.04 -3.23
C VAL A 37 13.68 1.12 -3.98
N SER A 38 12.92 2.13 -4.39
CA SER A 38 13.46 3.36 -4.98
C SER A 38 14.04 4.28 -3.90
N ASP A 39 14.91 5.22 -4.27
CA ASP A 39 15.44 6.21 -3.33
C ASP A 39 14.30 7.07 -2.72
N GLN A 40 13.25 7.34 -3.49
CA GLN A 40 12.09 8.10 -3.02
C GLN A 40 11.33 7.33 -1.93
N GLU A 41 11.11 6.02 -2.11
CA GLU A 41 10.46 5.15 -1.12
C GLU A 41 11.29 5.10 0.18
N VAL A 42 12.61 4.99 0.05
CA VAL A 42 13.54 4.99 1.18
C VAL A 42 13.52 6.32 1.94
N VAL A 43 13.57 7.44 1.22
CA VAL A 43 13.53 8.79 1.82
C VAL A 43 12.19 9.05 2.49
N LEU A 44 11.08 8.58 1.91
CA LEU A 44 9.75 8.66 2.54
C LEU A 44 9.73 7.88 3.86
N PHE A 45 10.23 6.64 3.86
CA PHE A 45 10.33 5.81 5.06
C PHE A 45 11.21 6.44 6.14
N LEU A 46 12.38 6.98 5.76
CA LEU A 46 13.29 7.68 6.67
C LEU A 46 12.60 8.86 7.35
N ASN A 47 11.91 9.70 6.57
CA ASN A 47 11.19 10.84 7.10
C ASN A 47 10.05 10.41 8.02
N LEU A 48 9.30 9.37 7.64
CA LEU A 48 8.25 8.82 8.49
C LEU A 48 8.82 8.37 9.84
N CYS A 49 9.92 7.59 9.84
CA CYS A 49 10.55 7.15 11.08
C CYS A 49 11.01 8.34 11.94
N LYS A 50 11.58 9.37 11.32
CA LYS A 50 12.03 10.58 12.02
C LYS A 50 10.86 11.37 12.64
N PHE A 51 9.82 11.65 11.88
CA PHE A 51 8.69 12.47 12.34
C PHE A 51 7.81 11.71 13.33
N GLN A 52 7.63 10.41 13.09
CA GLN A 52 6.87 9.54 13.98
C GLN A 52 7.70 8.96 15.11
N LYS A 53 8.99 9.28 15.24
CA LYS A 53 9.84 8.79 16.35
C LYS A 53 9.82 7.26 16.45
N LEU A 54 10.02 6.58 15.33
CA LEU A 54 10.07 5.11 15.24
C LEU A 54 11.52 4.66 15.10
N ASN A 55 11.89 3.57 15.79
CA ASN A 55 13.20 2.96 15.67
C ASN A 55 13.15 1.68 14.80
N PRO A 56 13.58 1.74 13.52
CA PRO A 56 13.51 0.58 12.64
C PRO A 56 14.49 -0.54 13.02
N PHE A 57 15.58 -0.26 13.76
CA PHE A 57 16.48 -1.31 14.25
C PHE A 57 15.83 -2.21 15.31
N LEU A 58 14.90 -1.64 16.07
CA LEU A 58 14.09 -2.36 17.04
C LEU A 58 12.81 -2.96 16.43
N LYS A 59 12.72 -2.99 15.09
CA LYS A 59 11.57 -3.55 14.37
C LYS A 59 10.25 -2.83 14.69
N GLU A 60 10.32 -1.51 14.88
CA GLU A 60 9.13 -0.67 15.11
C GLU A 60 8.47 -0.23 13.80
N ALA A 61 9.25 -0.17 12.71
CA ALA A 61 8.78 0.14 11.37
C ALA A 61 9.57 -0.67 10.34
N PHE A 62 8.91 -1.05 9.25
CA PHE A 62 9.47 -1.82 8.15
C PHE A 62 9.11 -1.17 6.82
N LEU A 63 10.03 -1.22 5.87
CA LEU A 63 9.77 -0.90 4.48
C LEU A 63 9.69 -2.21 3.69
N VAL A 64 8.50 -2.58 3.23
CA VAL A 64 8.24 -3.85 2.56
C VAL A 64 7.86 -3.60 1.11
N LYS A 65 8.52 -4.27 0.16
CA LYS A 65 8.17 -4.16 -1.26
C LYS A 65 7.83 -5.52 -1.86
N PHE A 66 6.56 -5.68 -2.22
CA PHE A 66 6.07 -6.88 -2.89
C PHE A 66 6.21 -6.75 -4.40
N LYS A 67 6.34 -7.89 -5.09
CA LYS A 67 6.44 -7.94 -6.55
C LYS A 67 5.29 -7.19 -7.21
N GLY A 68 5.64 -6.27 -8.12
CA GLY A 68 4.67 -5.48 -8.88
C GLY A 68 3.81 -4.57 -8.01
N ARG A 69 4.29 -4.10 -6.84
CA ARG A 69 3.55 -3.14 -5.99
C ARG A 69 4.47 -2.04 -5.46
N PRO A 70 3.94 -0.83 -5.20
CA PRO A 70 4.67 0.19 -4.46
C PRO A 70 5.09 -0.31 -3.08
N ALA A 71 6.22 0.20 -2.57
CA ALA A 71 6.66 -0.13 -1.22
C ALA A 71 5.63 0.32 -0.16
N GLN A 72 5.46 -0.54 0.83
CA GLN A 72 4.56 -0.38 1.96
C GLN A 72 5.36 -0.10 3.23
N ILE A 73 4.90 0.88 4.00
CA ILE A 73 5.47 1.18 5.31
C ILE A 73 4.60 0.55 6.37
N ILE A 74 5.14 -0.46 7.07
CA ILE A 74 4.42 -1.22 8.08
C ILE A 74 4.96 -0.85 9.45
N VAL A 75 4.09 -0.40 10.34
CA VAL A 75 4.43 -0.14 11.74
C VAL A 75 4.09 -1.38 12.56
N SER A 76 4.95 -1.73 13.53
CA SER A 76 4.73 -2.92 14.35
C SER A 76 3.74 -2.66 15.48
N LYS A 77 3.04 -3.72 15.91
CA LYS A 77 2.16 -3.67 17.08
C LYS A 77 2.90 -3.17 18.33
N GLU A 78 4.19 -3.46 18.45
CA GLU A 78 5.00 -3.02 19.59
C GLU A 78 5.15 -1.49 19.64
N ALA A 79 5.29 -0.83 18.49
CA ALA A 79 5.34 0.63 18.44
C ALA A 79 4.02 1.27 18.94
N PHE A 80 2.88 0.67 18.60
CA PHE A 80 1.57 1.08 19.12
C PHE A 80 1.49 0.91 20.64
N MET A 81 1.93 -0.24 21.15
CA MET A 81 1.95 -0.51 22.59
C MET A 81 2.82 0.50 23.34
N LYS A 82 4.08 0.67 22.94
CA LYS A 82 5.00 1.63 23.58
C LYS A 82 4.45 3.05 23.58
N ARG A 83 3.82 3.48 22.48
CA ARG A 83 3.21 4.80 22.39
C ARG A 83 2.03 4.97 23.34
N ALA A 84 1.21 3.93 23.48
CA ALA A 84 0.10 3.93 24.43
C ALA A 84 0.61 3.96 25.87
N GLU A 85 1.59 3.12 26.21
CA GLU A 85 2.21 3.08 27.55
C GLU A 85 2.87 4.40 27.93
N ALA A 86 3.45 5.13 26.97
CA ALA A 86 4.02 6.46 27.19
C ALA A 86 2.95 7.55 27.44
N ASN A 87 1.67 7.29 27.14
CA ASN A 87 0.60 8.26 27.33
C ASN A 87 0.12 8.25 28.80
N PRO A 88 0.14 9.39 29.53
CA PRO A 88 -0.29 9.43 30.94
C PRO A 88 -1.73 8.96 31.17
N GLN A 89 -2.59 9.11 30.17
CA GLN A 89 -4.00 8.74 30.23
C GLN A 89 -4.25 7.27 29.91
N TYR A 90 -3.28 6.51 29.41
CA TYR A 90 -3.49 5.09 29.16
C TYR A 90 -3.74 4.32 30.46
N ASN A 91 -4.73 3.42 30.42
CA ASN A 91 -5.17 2.64 31.58
C ASN A 91 -5.33 1.14 31.23
N GLY A 92 -4.52 0.65 30.29
CA GLY A 92 -4.56 -0.74 29.85
C GLY A 92 -5.62 -1.02 28.79
N PHE A 93 -5.77 -2.32 28.48
CA PHE A 93 -6.70 -2.82 27.48
C PHE A 93 -7.20 -4.22 27.81
N GLU A 94 -8.34 -4.56 27.23
CA GLU A 94 -8.81 -5.94 27.08
C GLU A 94 -8.87 -6.27 25.60
N ALA A 95 -8.56 -7.51 25.22
CA ALA A 95 -8.70 -7.93 23.83
C ALA A 95 -8.95 -9.42 23.72
N GLY A 96 -9.75 -9.78 22.73
CA GLY A 96 -10.20 -11.14 22.53
C GLY A 96 -10.66 -11.43 21.11
N ILE A 97 -11.32 -12.57 20.96
CA ILE A 97 -11.90 -13.05 19.72
C ILE A 97 -13.43 -13.09 19.82
N ILE A 98 -14.09 -13.05 18.68
CA ILE A 98 -15.54 -13.21 18.55
C ILE A 98 -15.77 -14.54 17.84
N VAL A 99 -16.55 -15.42 18.45
CA VAL A 99 -16.90 -16.72 17.89
C VAL A 99 -18.41 -16.89 17.76
N GLU A 100 -18.84 -17.69 16.80
CA GLU A 100 -20.20 -18.21 16.73
C GLU A 100 -20.25 -19.56 17.43
N ARG A 101 -21.17 -19.69 18.40
CA ARG A 101 -21.51 -20.92 19.10
C ARG A 101 -23.03 -21.00 19.23
N ASN A 102 -23.64 -22.10 18.78
CA ASN A 102 -25.10 -22.28 18.83
C ASN A 102 -25.88 -21.10 18.21
N ASN A 103 -25.41 -20.58 17.06
CA ASN A 103 -25.98 -19.42 16.35
C ASN A 103 -25.95 -18.08 17.14
N GLU A 104 -25.15 -17.99 18.20
CA GLU A 104 -24.92 -16.76 18.95
C GLU A 104 -23.47 -16.28 18.81
N LEU A 105 -23.28 -14.96 18.73
CA LEU A 105 -21.96 -14.34 18.78
C LEU A 105 -21.51 -14.15 20.23
N ILE A 106 -20.36 -14.73 20.57
CA ILE A 106 -19.77 -14.68 21.91
C ILE A 106 -18.40 -14.01 21.84
N ASP A 107 -18.21 -12.97 22.66
CA ASP A 107 -16.92 -12.32 22.87
C ASP A 107 -16.09 -13.13 23.90
N LEU A 108 -15.02 -13.77 23.45
CA LEU A 108 -14.10 -14.53 24.33
C LEU A 108 -12.83 -13.71 24.59
N PRO A 109 -12.38 -13.52 25.83
CA PRO A 109 -11.09 -12.87 26.12
C PRO A 109 -9.92 -13.77 25.68
N GLY A 110 -8.84 -13.14 25.22
CA GLY A 110 -7.67 -13.88 24.73
C GLY A 110 -7.88 -14.48 23.33
N ALA A 111 -7.01 -15.41 22.95
CA ALA A 111 -6.97 -16.01 21.62
C ALA A 111 -7.18 -17.53 21.70
N ILE A 112 -8.27 -17.95 22.33
CA ILE A 112 -8.62 -19.37 22.53
C ILE A 112 -10.11 -19.59 22.32
N MET A 113 -10.48 -20.68 21.64
CA MET A 113 -11.85 -21.08 21.40
C MET A 113 -12.00 -22.60 21.55
N LEU A 114 -13.24 -23.08 21.70
CA LEU A 114 -13.52 -24.52 21.69
C LEU A 114 -13.46 -25.08 20.27
N THR A 115 -13.23 -26.38 20.13
CA THR A 115 -13.15 -27.06 18.82
C THR A 115 -14.43 -26.91 17.98
N GLY A 116 -15.59 -26.76 18.62
CA GLY A 116 -16.87 -26.58 17.93
C GLY A 116 -17.21 -25.11 17.58
N ASP A 117 -16.38 -24.16 17.98
CA ASP A 117 -16.62 -22.74 17.71
C ASP A 117 -16.16 -22.35 16.30
N ALA A 118 -16.88 -21.42 15.68
CA ALA A 118 -16.45 -20.79 14.44
C ALA A 118 -15.98 -19.35 14.70
N ILE A 119 -14.73 -19.03 14.37
CA ILE A 119 -14.22 -17.65 14.46
C ILE A 119 -14.98 -16.71 13.52
N LYS A 120 -15.45 -15.58 14.06
CA LYS A 120 -16.16 -14.53 13.30
C LYS A 120 -15.47 -13.17 13.34
N GLY A 121 -14.63 -12.92 14.34
CA GLY A 121 -13.99 -11.63 14.48
C GLY A 121 -13.04 -11.52 15.65
N GLY A 122 -12.63 -10.29 15.92
CA GLY A 122 -11.80 -9.90 17.06
C GLY A 122 -12.39 -8.66 17.72
N TRP A 123 -12.10 -8.50 19.00
CA TRP A 123 -12.53 -7.32 19.74
C TRP A 123 -11.42 -6.81 20.64
N ALA A 124 -11.41 -5.50 20.89
CA ALA A 124 -10.54 -4.89 21.87
C ALA A 124 -11.22 -3.68 22.53
N LYS A 125 -10.93 -3.49 23.81
CA LYS A 125 -11.30 -2.32 24.61
C LYS A 125 -10.03 -1.65 25.09
N VAL A 126 -9.89 -0.36 24.82
CA VAL A 126 -8.78 0.44 25.36
C VAL A 126 -9.34 1.44 26.35
N PHE A 127 -8.77 1.43 27.55
CA PHE A 127 -9.20 2.28 28.65
C PHE A 127 -8.30 3.51 28.73
N ARG A 128 -8.91 4.67 28.95
CA ARG A 128 -8.19 5.88 29.29
C ARG A 128 -8.75 6.50 30.56
N LYS A 129 -7.89 7.13 31.36
CA LYS A 129 -8.27 7.75 32.65
C LYS A 129 -9.10 9.01 32.48
N ASP A 130 -9.04 9.65 31.31
CA ASP A 130 -9.70 10.92 30.99
C ASP A 130 -11.12 10.76 30.41
N ARG A 131 -11.66 9.54 30.37
CA ARG A 131 -12.99 9.24 29.84
C ARG A 131 -13.63 8.10 30.64
N GLU A 132 -14.96 8.09 30.68
CA GLU A 132 -15.72 7.08 31.41
C GLU A 132 -15.82 5.76 30.63
N TYR A 133 -16.06 5.84 29.33
CA TYR A 133 -16.25 4.66 28.48
C TYR A 133 -14.98 4.30 27.71
N PRO A 134 -14.63 3.00 27.62
CA PRO A 134 -13.51 2.57 26.80
C PRO A 134 -13.82 2.75 25.32
N ILE A 135 -12.76 2.87 24.52
CA ILE A 135 -12.88 2.70 23.08
C ILE A 135 -13.00 1.21 22.79
N LEU A 136 -14.14 0.80 22.25
CA LEU A 136 -14.44 -0.57 21.86
C LEU A 136 -14.38 -0.70 20.34
N VAL A 137 -13.51 -1.59 19.87
CA VAL A 137 -13.44 -1.98 18.46
C VAL A 137 -13.83 -3.44 18.33
N LYS A 138 -14.67 -3.74 17.33
CA LYS A 138 -14.96 -5.09 16.86
C LYS A 138 -14.72 -5.15 15.37
N ILE A 139 -13.96 -6.15 14.92
CA ILE A 139 -13.62 -6.33 13.51
C ILE A 139 -14.05 -7.71 13.02
N SER A 140 -14.46 -7.77 11.76
CA SER A 140 -14.87 -9.01 11.10
C SER A 140 -13.64 -9.81 10.67
N PHE A 141 -13.61 -11.11 10.97
CA PHE A 141 -12.55 -11.99 10.49
C PHE A 141 -12.52 -12.04 8.96
N LYS A 142 -13.69 -11.98 8.31
CA LYS A 142 -13.84 -12.05 6.85
C LYS A 142 -13.24 -10.83 6.15
N GLU A 143 -13.27 -9.65 6.76
CA GLU A 143 -12.74 -8.43 6.14
C GLU A 143 -11.21 -8.35 6.19
N PHE A 144 -10.61 -8.90 7.24
CA PHE A 144 -9.17 -8.78 7.50
C PHE A 144 -8.36 -10.01 7.10
N SER A 145 -8.94 -11.21 7.16
CA SER A 145 -8.28 -12.43 6.71
C SER A 145 -8.35 -12.53 5.18
N LYS A 146 -7.25 -12.24 4.50
CA LYS A 146 -7.14 -12.32 3.02
C LYS A 146 -6.39 -13.59 2.58
N GLY A 147 -6.38 -14.62 3.42
CA GLY A 147 -5.75 -15.91 3.13
C GLY A 147 -4.22 -15.90 3.19
N GLN A 148 -3.59 -14.88 3.78
CA GLN A 148 -2.14 -14.87 3.94
C GLN A 148 -1.66 -15.98 4.90
N SER A 149 -0.45 -16.48 4.68
CA SER A 149 0.11 -17.64 5.42
C SER A 149 0.00 -17.49 6.95
N THR A 150 0.36 -16.34 7.49
CA THR A 150 0.30 -16.08 8.95
C THR A 150 -1.12 -16.10 9.49
N TRP A 151 -2.11 -15.63 8.72
CA TRP A 151 -3.53 -15.67 9.09
C TRP A 151 -4.07 -17.10 9.10
N ASN A 152 -3.59 -17.96 8.20
CA ASN A 152 -3.96 -19.38 8.17
C ASN A 152 -3.32 -20.16 9.32
N GLN A 153 -2.07 -19.84 9.69
CA GLN A 153 -1.34 -20.52 10.76
C GLN A 153 -1.78 -20.09 12.16
N MET A 154 -2.06 -18.79 12.36
CA MET A 154 -2.34 -18.21 13.68
C MET A 154 -3.56 -17.27 13.67
N PRO A 155 -4.74 -17.72 13.22
CA PRO A 155 -5.90 -16.85 12.98
C PRO A 155 -6.39 -16.10 14.23
N LEU A 156 -6.41 -16.77 15.38
CA LEU A 156 -6.90 -16.19 16.64
C LEU A 156 -5.98 -15.06 17.13
N THR A 157 -4.67 -15.29 17.05
CA THR A 157 -3.66 -14.28 17.42
C THR A 157 -3.72 -13.08 16.49
N MET A 158 -3.86 -13.32 15.19
CA MET A 158 -3.91 -12.25 14.19
C MET A 158 -5.14 -11.37 14.38
N ILE A 159 -6.35 -11.94 14.43
CA ILE A 159 -7.55 -11.12 14.56
C ILE A 159 -7.59 -10.33 15.88
N ARG A 160 -7.12 -10.94 16.99
CA ARG A 160 -7.03 -10.26 18.28
C ARG A 160 -6.02 -9.10 18.22
N LYS A 161 -4.86 -9.32 17.59
CA LYS A 161 -3.84 -8.28 17.41
C LYS A 161 -4.40 -7.11 16.60
N THR A 162 -5.06 -7.40 15.49
CA THR A 162 -5.62 -6.38 14.59
C THR A 162 -6.68 -5.55 15.30
N ALA A 163 -7.58 -6.19 16.07
CA ALA A 163 -8.59 -5.47 16.85
C ALA A 163 -7.94 -4.53 17.86
N LEU A 164 -6.89 -4.97 18.56
CA LEU A 164 -6.17 -4.15 19.53
C LEU A 164 -5.49 -2.94 18.90
N VAL A 165 -4.80 -3.12 17.78
CA VAL A 165 -4.12 -2.00 17.10
C VAL A 165 -5.13 -0.95 16.64
N ASN A 166 -6.26 -1.38 16.08
CA ASN A 166 -7.34 -0.47 15.68
C ASN A 166 -7.89 0.30 16.89
N ALA A 167 -8.16 -0.40 18.01
CA ALA A 167 -8.62 0.24 19.24
C ALA A 167 -7.60 1.23 19.83
N LEU A 168 -6.31 0.91 19.79
CA LEU A 168 -5.25 1.82 20.25
C LEU A 168 -5.17 3.07 19.38
N ARG A 169 -5.34 2.93 18.07
CA ARG A 169 -5.36 4.06 17.14
C ARG A 169 -6.52 5.00 17.41
N GLU A 170 -7.72 4.46 17.56
CA GLU A 170 -8.91 5.24 17.90
C GLU A 170 -8.81 5.84 19.31
N ALA A 171 -8.16 5.15 20.24
CA ALA A 171 -7.91 5.67 21.58
C ALA A 171 -6.87 6.80 21.60
N PHE A 172 -5.87 6.80 20.72
CA PHE A 172 -4.78 7.79 20.71
C PHE A 172 -4.51 8.36 19.29
N PRO A 173 -5.50 9.02 18.66
CA PRO A 173 -5.40 9.45 17.26
C PRO A 173 -4.27 10.45 17.02
N ASP A 174 -3.99 11.35 17.96
CA ASP A 174 -2.91 12.35 17.86
C ASP A 174 -1.52 11.70 17.71
N ASN A 175 -1.35 10.53 18.32
CA ASN A 175 -0.07 9.85 18.40
C ASN A 175 0.05 8.67 17.42
N LEU A 176 -1.08 8.04 17.07
CA LEU A 176 -1.13 6.78 16.32
C LEU A 176 -1.93 6.84 15.03
N GLY A 177 -2.66 7.93 14.76
CA GLY A 177 -3.60 8.01 13.63
C GLY A 177 -2.96 7.78 12.26
N ALA A 178 -1.71 8.20 12.08
CA ALA A 178 -0.96 8.09 10.81
C ALA A 178 -0.13 6.80 10.67
N MET A 179 -0.16 5.89 11.65
CA MET A 179 0.62 4.65 11.63
C MET A 179 -0.26 3.51 11.15
N TYR A 180 0.20 2.61 10.28
CA TYR A 180 -0.61 1.48 9.82
C TYR A 180 0.14 0.17 9.98
N THR A 181 -0.55 -0.89 10.43
CA THR A 181 0.00 -2.25 10.41
C THR A 181 -0.30 -2.93 9.07
N GLU A 182 0.35 -4.06 8.84
CA GLU A 182 0.23 -4.86 7.62
C GLU A 182 -1.22 -5.23 7.31
N GLU A 183 -2.02 -5.52 8.33
CA GLU A 183 -3.39 -6.02 8.17
C GLU A 183 -4.36 -4.97 7.63
N GLU A 184 -4.09 -3.69 7.90
CA GLU A 184 -4.95 -2.57 7.51
C GLU A 184 -4.60 -2.01 6.14
N GLN A 185 -3.40 -2.33 5.63
CA GLN A 185 -3.03 -1.90 4.29
C GLN A 185 -3.81 -2.73 3.27
N GLN A 186 -4.71 -2.04 2.57
CA GLN A 186 -5.28 -2.55 1.34
C GLN A 186 -4.12 -2.68 0.35
N VAL A 187 -3.61 -3.89 0.24
CA VAL A 187 -2.90 -4.33 -0.94
C VAL A 187 -3.85 -4.13 -2.12
N PRO A 188 -3.60 -3.20 -3.06
CA PRO A 188 -4.37 -3.16 -4.30
C PRO A 188 -4.11 -4.50 -5.00
N THR A 189 -5.18 -5.30 -5.15
CA THR A 189 -5.10 -6.55 -5.91
C THR A 189 -4.89 -6.28 -7.40
N GLU A 190 -5.20 -5.06 -7.84
CA GLU A 190 -5.05 -4.62 -9.22
C GLU A 190 -4.06 -3.44 -9.26
N LEU A 191 -3.00 -3.61 -10.05
CA LEU A 191 -2.14 -2.50 -10.44
C LEU A 191 -2.99 -1.45 -11.19
N PRO A 192 -2.75 -0.15 -10.99
CA PRO A 192 -3.32 0.87 -11.87
C PRO A 192 -3.01 0.51 -13.33
N GLN A 193 -3.98 0.60 -14.23
CA GLN A 193 -3.80 0.24 -15.66
C GLN A 193 -2.59 0.91 -16.30
N GLU A 194 -2.25 2.13 -15.87
CA GLU A 194 -1.05 2.85 -16.33
C GLU A 194 0.26 2.11 -16.01
N VAL A 195 0.33 1.43 -14.86
CA VAL A 195 1.50 0.62 -14.46
C VAL A 195 1.60 -0.66 -15.28
N ILE A 196 0.45 -1.28 -15.60
CA ILE A 196 0.39 -2.47 -16.46
C ILE A 196 0.86 -2.11 -17.88
N VAL A 197 0.37 -0.98 -18.42
CA VAL A 197 0.74 -0.51 -19.76
C VAL A 197 2.23 -0.16 -19.84
N GLN A 198 2.80 0.47 -18.81
CA GLN A 198 4.25 0.75 -18.79
C GLN A 198 5.09 -0.53 -18.76
N GLN A 199 4.71 -1.52 -17.95
CA GLN A 199 5.39 -2.81 -17.89
C GLN A 199 5.28 -3.58 -19.22
N GLU A 200 4.11 -3.54 -19.86
CA GLU A 200 3.86 -4.20 -21.15
C GLU A 200 4.63 -3.54 -22.30
N ILE A 201 4.81 -2.21 -22.26
CA ILE A 201 5.68 -1.48 -23.20
C ILE A 201 7.15 -1.84 -22.96
N GLU A 202 7.61 -1.89 -21.72
CA GLU A 202 8.98 -2.29 -21.40
C GLU A 202 9.31 -3.72 -21.86
N GLU A 203 8.38 -4.67 -21.69
CA GLU A 203 8.58 -6.08 -22.06
C GLU A 203 8.48 -6.33 -23.58
N ASN A 204 7.69 -5.54 -24.32
CA ASN A 204 7.39 -5.80 -25.73
C ASN A 204 7.96 -4.76 -26.72
N SER A 205 8.60 -3.67 -26.25
CA SER A 205 9.02 -2.56 -27.12
C SER A 205 10.08 -2.89 -28.18
N ASN A 206 10.70 -4.07 -28.18
CA ASN A 206 11.75 -4.44 -29.14
C ASN A 206 11.59 -5.83 -29.77
N GLN A 207 10.38 -6.41 -29.81
CA GLN A 207 10.19 -7.76 -30.36
C GLN A 207 9.88 -7.80 -31.86
N ILE A 208 9.69 -6.65 -32.52
CA ILE A 208 9.39 -6.57 -33.95
C ILE A 208 10.57 -5.90 -34.66
N GLU A 209 11.42 -6.69 -35.31
CA GLU A 209 12.30 -6.17 -36.35
C GLU A 209 11.43 -5.77 -37.55
N VAL A 210 11.27 -4.45 -37.76
CA VAL A 210 10.64 -3.94 -38.97
C VAL A 210 11.66 -4.07 -40.09
N ASP A 211 11.53 -5.12 -40.89
CA ASP A 211 12.33 -5.29 -42.10
C ASP A 211 11.84 -4.27 -43.14
N ILE A 212 12.48 -3.10 -43.17
CA ILE A 212 12.21 -2.08 -44.18
C ILE A 212 12.95 -2.53 -45.44
N GLU A 213 12.25 -3.23 -46.33
CA GLU A 213 12.73 -3.43 -47.70
C GLU A 213 12.90 -2.04 -48.34
N VAL A 214 14.15 -1.62 -48.52
CA VAL A 214 14.49 -0.38 -49.22
C VAL A 214 14.19 -0.60 -50.70
N GLU A 215 13.00 -0.21 -51.14
CA GLU A 215 12.70 -0.10 -52.58
C GLU A 215 13.64 0.95 -53.21
N PRO A 216 14.29 0.65 -54.34
CA PRO A 216 15.21 1.58 -54.98
C PRO A 216 14.48 2.81 -55.54
N GLU A 217 15.13 3.97 -55.42
CA GLU A 217 14.64 5.29 -55.83
C GLU A 217 13.97 5.28 -57.21
N VAL A 218 12.67 5.60 -57.24
CA VAL A 218 11.92 5.86 -58.46
C VAL A 218 12.12 7.33 -58.86
N ASN A 219 12.64 7.53 -60.07
CA ASN A 219 12.98 8.79 -60.75
C ASN A 219 12.05 10.00 -60.48
N PRO A 220 12.60 11.24 -60.49
CA PRO A 220 11.83 12.45 -60.24
C PRO A 220 10.73 12.65 -61.30
N ARG A 221 9.47 12.70 -60.87
CA ARG A 221 8.34 13.09 -61.71
C ARG A 221 8.49 14.55 -62.12
N LYS A 222 8.34 14.80 -63.43
CA LYS A 222 8.30 16.13 -64.05
C LYS A 222 7.15 16.97 -63.45
N ASP A 223 7.44 18.25 -63.23
CA ASP A 223 6.47 19.29 -62.89
C ASP A 223 5.24 19.22 -63.81
N VAL A 224 4.05 19.16 -63.22
CA VAL A 224 2.78 19.35 -63.92
C VAL A 224 2.21 20.69 -63.45
N SER A 225 2.83 21.77 -63.90
CA SER A 225 2.13 23.05 -64.05
C SER A 225 1.22 22.94 -65.27
N GLU A 226 -0.05 23.38 -65.12
CA GLU A 226 -1.16 23.36 -66.10
C GLU A 226 -2.09 22.15 -66.00
N VAL A 227 -3.05 22.24 -65.08
CA VAL A 227 -4.34 21.54 -65.24
C VAL A 227 -5.27 22.52 -65.97
N GLU A 228 -5.61 22.22 -67.22
CA GLU A 228 -6.63 22.94 -67.99
C GLU A 228 -8.00 22.81 -67.30
N GLN A 229 -8.65 23.95 -67.02
CA GLN A 229 -9.95 24.08 -66.35
C GLN A 229 -11.16 23.53 -67.15
N SER A 230 -10.94 22.76 -68.22
CA SER A 230 -11.99 22.30 -69.14
C SER A 230 -12.62 20.95 -68.77
N GLN A 231 -12.17 20.29 -67.70
CA GLN A 231 -12.69 18.97 -67.27
C GLN A 231 -13.68 19.02 -66.08
N LEU A 232 -14.18 20.21 -65.72
CA LEU A 232 -15.04 20.39 -64.53
C LEU A 232 -16.56 20.38 -64.80
N PHE A 233 -17.00 20.07 -66.03
CA PHE A 233 -18.42 19.97 -66.36
C PHE A 233 -18.68 18.77 -67.28
N ASP A 234 -19.09 17.65 -66.70
CA ASP A 234 -19.72 16.54 -67.43
C ASP A 234 -21.23 16.57 -67.13
N GLU A 235 -22.03 16.90 -68.17
CA GLU A 235 -23.45 17.29 -68.14
C GLU A 235 -24.46 16.17 -67.85
N VAL A 236 -24.02 14.97 -67.45
CA VAL A 236 -24.91 13.77 -67.50
C VAL A 236 -25.43 13.31 -66.13
N ASN A 237 -24.99 13.90 -65.01
CA ASN A 237 -25.55 13.56 -63.70
C ASN A 237 -25.48 14.74 -62.71
N PRO A 238 -26.54 15.57 -62.59
CA PRO A 238 -26.61 16.54 -61.52
C PRO A 238 -26.79 15.82 -60.16
N PRO A 239 -26.16 16.30 -59.07
CA PRO A 239 -26.34 15.74 -57.74
C PRO A 239 -27.80 15.83 -57.28
N ILE A 240 -28.31 14.75 -56.70
CA ILE A 240 -29.66 14.68 -56.12
C ILE A 240 -29.68 15.56 -54.86
N GLU A 241 -30.50 16.61 -54.84
CA GLU A 241 -30.68 17.44 -53.65
C GLU A 241 -31.42 16.66 -52.54
N PRO A 242 -30.97 16.75 -51.28
CA PRO A 242 -31.66 16.11 -50.16
C PRO A 242 -32.99 16.83 -49.86
N ALA A 243 -34.08 16.07 -49.88
CA ALA A 243 -35.38 16.55 -49.41
C ALA A 243 -35.35 16.76 -47.88
N PHE A 244 -35.85 17.91 -47.45
CA PHE A 244 -35.95 18.36 -46.05
C PHE A 244 -36.73 17.39 -45.14
#